data_AF-A0A7S0QVJ8-F1
#
_entry.id   AF-A0A7S0QVJ8-F1
#
_cell.length_a   1.000
_cell.length_b   1.000
_cell.length_c   1.000
_cell.angle_alpha   90.00
_cell.angle_beta   90.00
_cell.angle_gamma   90.00
#
_symmetry.space_group_name_H-M   'P 1'
#
loop_
_entity.id
_entity.type
_entity.pdbx_description
1 polymer ?
#
loop_
_entity_poly.entity_id
_entity_poly.type
_entity_poly.pdbx_seq_one_letter_code
_entity_poly.pdbx_strand_id
1 'polypeptide(L)'
;WRDPETGEAKDFCGRTHAIKAKERGLVGRSHALEDAVEHVWPTVSPDSEETGSVAMMMRVHPKYEKVKQQFLEAWRHPEKPKPTIMRIYQVRNTPSVYRHYTEHVSTLERAHSFTRKGLTAGNEVRRFHGTTLRPDCRFAVDVRAGPCGGADCPVCAICCGRFNVSRAGTGRLATAAGGRLRYGRGAYFSSVSSKSDDYAAPAAGGGAAAG
;
A
#
# COMPACT_ATOMS: atom_id res chain seq x y z
N TRP A 1 16.36 17.45 -16.02
CA TRP A 1 17.67 17.89 -16.57
C TRP A 1 17.51 18.12 -18.07
N ARG A 2 18.17 19.13 -18.65
CA ARG A 2 18.14 19.36 -20.10
C ARG A 2 19.39 18.72 -20.70
N ASP A 3 19.20 17.81 -21.65
CA ASP A 3 20.31 17.13 -22.31
C ASP A 3 21.10 18.15 -23.15
N PRO A 4 22.41 18.33 -22.92
CA PRO A 4 23.21 19.31 -23.66
C PRO A 4 23.49 18.90 -25.11
N GLU A 5 23.33 17.63 -25.49
CA GLU A 5 23.49 17.16 -26.87
C GLU A 5 22.19 17.22 -27.66
N THR A 6 21.06 16.84 -27.06
CA THR A 6 19.77 16.80 -27.77
C THR A 6 18.87 18.00 -27.49
N GLY A 7 19.19 18.80 -26.47
CA GLY A 7 18.39 19.93 -26.01
C GLY A 7 17.09 19.53 -25.30
N GLU A 8 16.76 18.23 -25.22
CA GLU A 8 15.49 17.76 -24.65
C GLU A 8 15.46 17.83 -23.13
N ALA A 9 14.33 18.26 -22.58
CA ALA A 9 14.06 18.17 -21.15
C ALA A 9 13.71 16.73 -20.77
N LYS A 10 14.43 16.16 -19.81
CA LYS A 10 14.22 14.79 -19.29
C LYS A 10 13.94 14.81 -17.79
N ASP A 11 13.12 13.87 -17.33
CA ASP A 11 12.75 13.67 -15.91
C ASP A 11 13.85 13.06 -15.02
N PHE A 12 15.10 13.08 -15.50
CA PHE A 12 16.26 12.57 -14.76
C PHE A 12 17.10 13.74 -14.25
N CYS A 13 17.89 13.52 -13.20
CA CYS A 13 18.83 14.54 -12.73
C CYS A 13 20.18 14.53 -13.49
N GLY A 14 20.37 13.63 -14.47
CA GLY A 14 21.53 13.61 -15.36
C GLY A 14 21.54 12.39 -16.28
N ARG A 15 22.47 12.36 -17.26
CA ARG A 15 22.56 11.32 -18.30
C ARG A 15 22.83 9.93 -17.74
N THR A 16 23.69 9.82 -16.73
CA THR A 16 23.96 8.54 -16.03
C THR A 16 22.69 7.96 -15.40
N HIS A 17 21.81 8.82 -14.86
CA HIS A 17 20.54 8.36 -14.31
C HIS A 17 19.52 8.02 -15.40
N ALA A 18 19.53 8.73 -16.53
CA ALA A 18 18.73 8.36 -17.70
C ALA A 18 19.13 7.00 -18.29
N ILE A 19 20.44 6.72 -18.40
CA ILE A 19 20.97 5.43 -18.88
C ILE A 19 20.59 4.32 -17.90
N LYS A 20 20.84 4.50 -16.60
CA LYS A 20 20.44 3.52 -15.57
C LYS A 20 18.93 3.30 -15.56
N ALA A 21 18.13 4.34 -15.79
CA ALA A 21 16.69 4.21 -15.93
C ALA A 21 16.33 3.36 -17.15
N LYS A 22 16.97 3.57 -18.30
CA LYS A 22 16.74 2.79 -19.53
C LYS A 22 17.16 1.33 -19.37
N GLU A 23 18.33 1.06 -18.81
CA GLU A 23 18.82 -0.29 -18.47
C GLU A 23 17.90 -1.03 -17.50
N ARG A 24 17.24 -0.28 -16.61
CA ARG A 24 16.27 -0.81 -15.66
C ARG A 24 14.86 -0.96 -16.25
N GLY A 25 14.64 -0.58 -17.51
CA GLY A 25 13.33 -0.61 -18.16
C GLY A 25 12.36 0.48 -17.69
N LEU A 26 12.88 1.54 -17.07
CA LEU A 26 12.09 2.66 -16.50
C LEU A 26 11.78 3.76 -17.52
N VAL A 27 12.26 3.60 -18.75
CA VAL A 27 12.10 4.58 -19.83
C VAL A 27 11.30 3.91 -20.95
N GLY A 28 10.07 4.36 -21.12
CA GLY A 28 9.24 4.01 -22.26
C GLY A 28 8.07 3.08 -21.95
N ARG A 29 6.99 3.67 -21.46
CA ARG A 29 5.66 3.51 -22.05
C ARG A 29 4.96 4.86 -21.96
N SER A 30 4.52 5.38 -23.09
CA SER A 30 3.49 6.43 -23.15
C SER A 30 2.19 5.83 -22.63
N HIS A 31 2.11 5.60 -21.32
CA HIS A 31 0.82 5.45 -20.67
C HIS A 31 0.24 6.85 -20.55
N ALA A 32 -1.07 6.99 -20.81
CA ALA A 32 -1.79 8.17 -20.35
C ALA A 32 -1.40 8.43 -18.89
N LEU A 33 -1.28 9.69 -18.46
CA LEU A 33 -0.84 10.04 -17.10
C LEU A 33 -1.59 9.25 -16.01
N GLU A 34 -2.85 8.90 -16.29
CA GLU A 34 -3.75 8.09 -15.46
C GLU A 34 -3.28 6.65 -15.19
N ASP A 35 -2.40 6.11 -16.05
CA ASP A 35 -1.80 4.77 -15.96
C ASP A 35 -0.27 4.84 -15.85
N ALA A 36 0.30 5.95 -15.36
CA ALA A 36 1.75 6.09 -15.16
C ALA A 36 2.27 5.15 -14.05
N VAL A 37 2.43 3.87 -14.39
CA VAL A 37 2.91 2.80 -13.54
C VAL A 37 4.11 2.11 -14.17
N GLU A 38 5.06 1.69 -13.34
CA GLU A 38 6.34 1.11 -13.77
C GLU A 38 6.23 -0.41 -13.96
N HIS A 39 5.66 -1.09 -12.96
CA HIS A 39 5.47 -2.54 -12.95
C HIS A 39 4.05 -2.85 -12.51
N VAL A 40 3.42 -3.83 -13.17
CA VAL A 40 2.08 -4.32 -12.85
C VAL A 40 2.17 -5.82 -12.63
N TRP A 41 1.76 -6.27 -11.46
CA TRP A 41 1.67 -7.69 -11.11
C TRP A 41 0.19 -8.06 -11.03
N PRO A 42 -0.28 -9.05 -11.81
CA PRO A 42 -1.63 -9.57 -11.64
C PRO A 42 -1.75 -10.22 -10.26
N THR A 43 -2.91 -10.06 -9.64
CA THR A 43 -3.26 -10.77 -8.41
C THR A 43 -4.44 -11.66 -8.68
N VAL A 44 -4.33 -12.94 -8.36
CA VAL A 44 -5.45 -13.88 -8.47
C VAL A 44 -6.06 -14.03 -7.09
N SER A 45 -7.38 -13.90 -7.00
CA SER A 45 -8.08 -14.28 -5.77
C SER A 45 -8.00 -15.81 -5.64
N PRO A 46 -7.68 -16.36 -4.45
CA PRO A 46 -7.69 -17.81 -4.25
C PRO A 46 -9.06 -18.45 -4.52
N ASP A 47 -10.13 -17.64 -4.50
CA ASP A 47 -11.52 -18.09 -4.59
C ASP A 47 -12.15 -17.81 -5.99
N SER A 48 -11.41 -17.25 -6.97
CA SER A 48 -11.98 -16.92 -8.29
C SER A 48 -10.94 -16.78 -9.42
N GLU A 49 -11.35 -17.04 -10.67
CA GLU A 49 -10.55 -16.72 -11.87
C GLU A 49 -10.40 -15.22 -12.15
N GLU A 50 -11.15 -14.38 -11.43
CA GLU A 50 -11.01 -12.93 -11.55
C GLU A 50 -9.61 -12.46 -11.13
N THR A 51 -9.09 -11.50 -11.89
CA THR A 51 -7.79 -10.90 -11.63
C THR A 51 -7.92 -9.45 -11.15
N GLY A 52 -7.16 -9.14 -10.10
CA GLY A 52 -6.83 -7.79 -9.70
C GLY A 52 -5.40 -7.47 -10.14
N SER A 53 -4.86 -6.36 -9.65
CA SER A 53 -3.46 -6.04 -9.84
C SER A 53 -2.87 -5.22 -8.72
N VAL A 54 -1.55 -5.32 -8.59
CA VAL A 54 -0.75 -4.37 -7.83
C VAL A 54 0.19 -3.68 -8.82
N ALA A 55 0.18 -2.36 -8.83
CA ALA A 55 0.97 -1.57 -9.76
C ALA A 55 1.85 -0.56 -9.03
N MET A 56 3.14 -0.52 -9.32
CA MET A 56 4.04 0.50 -8.79
C MET A 56 3.79 1.83 -9.48
N MET A 57 3.31 2.85 -8.75
CA MET A 57 3.04 4.17 -9.33
C MET A 57 4.34 4.93 -9.57
N MET A 58 4.47 5.50 -10.76
CA MET A 58 5.51 6.47 -11.07
C MET A 58 5.22 7.79 -10.37
N ARG A 59 6.26 8.62 -10.17
CA ARG A 59 6.12 9.95 -9.54
C ARG A 59 5.19 10.89 -10.32
N VAL A 60 5.12 10.72 -11.63
CA VAL A 60 4.27 11.51 -12.54
C VAL A 60 2.79 11.08 -12.50
N HIS A 61 2.46 9.98 -11.83
CA HIS A 61 1.09 9.53 -11.69
C HIS A 61 0.26 10.57 -10.91
N PRO A 62 -0.94 10.96 -11.36
CA PRO A 62 -1.71 12.08 -10.80
C PRO A 62 -2.12 11.88 -9.34
N LYS A 63 -2.19 10.62 -8.88
CA LYS A 63 -2.48 10.30 -7.47
C LYS A 63 -1.23 10.21 -6.57
N TYR A 64 -0.02 10.16 -7.14
CA TYR A 64 1.20 9.89 -6.39
C TYR A 64 1.44 10.92 -5.29
N GLU A 65 1.50 12.20 -5.66
CA GLU A 65 1.82 13.26 -4.70
C GLU A 65 0.71 13.40 -3.64
N LYS A 66 -0.56 13.26 -4.01
CA LYS A 66 -1.68 13.28 -3.06
C LYS A 66 -1.58 12.17 -2.00
N VAL A 67 -1.25 10.94 -2.41
CA VAL A 67 -1.10 9.81 -1.48
C VAL A 67 0.14 10.00 -0.60
N LYS A 68 1.25 10.45 -1.19
CA LYS A 68 2.49 10.76 -0.47
C LYS A 68 2.26 11.83 0.60
N GLN A 69 1.64 12.95 0.24
CA GLN A 69 1.35 14.06 1.15
C GLN A 69 0.41 13.60 2.27
N GLN A 70 -0.67 12.90 1.93
CA GLN A 70 -1.58 12.33 2.93
C GLN A 70 -0.85 11.47 3.98
N PHE A 71 0.08 10.62 3.55
CA PHE A 71 0.90 9.81 4.46
C PHE A 71 1.80 10.68 5.36
N LEU A 72 2.49 11.66 4.76
CA LEU A 72 3.48 12.50 5.44
C LEU A 72 2.85 13.53 6.39
N GLU A 73 1.64 14.00 6.12
CA GLU A 73 0.86 14.90 7.00
C GLU A 73 0.18 14.13 8.14
N ALA A 74 -0.14 12.85 7.91
CA ALA A 74 -0.63 11.97 8.94
C ALA A 74 0.49 11.41 9.85
N TRP A 75 1.76 11.71 9.55
CA TRP A 75 2.89 11.36 10.39
C TRP A 75 3.02 12.37 11.53
N ARG A 76 2.37 12.08 12.67
CA ARG A 76 2.14 13.07 13.74
C ARG A 76 2.84 12.75 15.05
N HIS A 77 3.55 11.64 15.14
CA HIS A 77 4.32 11.27 16.32
C HIS A 77 5.70 11.95 16.26
N PRO A 78 5.96 13.00 17.06
CA PRO A 78 7.17 13.83 16.96
C PRO A 78 8.46 13.06 17.33
N GLU A 79 8.34 12.01 18.13
CA GLU A 79 9.45 11.15 18.55
C GLU A 79 9.94 10.22 17.43
N LYS A 80 9.16 10.06 16.35
CA LYS A 80 9.51 9.20 15.23
C LYS A 80 10.06 10.01 14.05
N PRO A 81 11.24 9.66 13.51
CA PRO A 81 11.77 10.33 12.34
C PRO A 81 10.80 10.21 11.16
N LYS A 82 10.58 11.31 10.45
CA LYS A 82 9.69 11.33 9.29
C LYS A 82 10.29 10.45 8.18
N PRO A 83 9.56 9.46 7.66
CA PRO A 83 10.14 8.49 6.74
C PRO A 83 10.30 9.07 5.34
N THR A 84 11.26 8.52 4.60
CA THR A 84 11.38 8.76 3.15
C THR A 84 10.47 7.80 2.41
N ILE A 85 9.57 8.34 1.57
CA ILE A 85 8.71 7.51 0.73
C ILE A 85 9.51 7.00 -0.46
N MET A 86 9.79 5.70 -0.44
CA MET A 86 10.56 5.03 -1.49
C MET A 86 9.68 4.71 -2.71
N ARG A 87 8.50 4.12 -2.45
CA ARG A 87 7.58 3.61 -3.48
C ARG A 87 6.15 3.71 -2.99
N ILE A 88 5.22 3.85 -3.93
CA ILE A 88 3.78 3.78 -3.66
C ILE A 88 3.16 2.83 -4.67
N TYR A 89 2.40 1.86 -4.18
CA TYR A 89 1.74 0.86 -5.01
C TYR A 89 0.23 1.14 -5.01
N GLN A 90 -0.38 1.05 -6.19
CA GLN A 90 -1.83 1.04 -6.35
C GLN A 90 -2.29 -0.42 -6.36
N VAL A 91 -3.21 -0.75 -5.46
CA VAL A 91 -3.90 -2.04 -5.45
C VAL A 91 -5.25 -1.85 -6.17
N ARG A 92 -5.49 -2.64 -7.22
CA ARG A 92 -6.79 -2.79 -7.88
C ARG A 92 -7.32 -4.16 -7.52
N ASN A 93 -8.35 -4.21 -6.67
CA ASN A 93 -8.97 -5.47 -6.28
C ASN A 93 -9.70 -6.13 -7.45
N THR A 94 -9.98 -7.43 -7.33
CA THR A 94 -10.85 -8.15 -8.27
C THR A 94 -12.26 -7.55 -8.28
N PRO A 95 -13.02 -7.68 -9.40
CA PRO A 95 -14.40 -7.21 -9.50
C PRO A 95 -15.31 -7.68 -8.35
N SER A 96 -15.20 -8.93 -7.91
CA SER A 96 -15.95 -9.49 -6.79
C SER A 96 -15.68 -8.79 -5.46
N VAL A 97 -14.41 -8.54 -5.13
CA VAL A 97 -14.03 -7.84 -3.90
C VAL A 97 -14.53 -6.39 -3.93
N TYR A 98 -14.40 -5.72 -5.08
CA TYR A 98 -14.90 -4.36 -5.25
C TYR A 98 -16.43 -4.27 -5.20
N ARG A 99 -17.14 -5.26 -5.78
CA ARG A 99 -18.60 -5.36 -5.71
C ARG A 99 -19.07 -5.54 -4.28
N HIS A 100 -18.49 -6.48 -3.52
CA HIS A 100 -18.84 -6.67 -2.11
C HIS A 100 -18.62 -5.39 -1.29
N TYR A 101 -17.54 -4.67 -1.56
CA TYR A 101 -17.27 -3.38 -0.93
C TYR A 101 -18.36 -2.35 -1.22
N THR A 102 -18.69 -2.13 -2.49
CA THR A 102 -19.67 -1.11 -2.91
C THR A 102 -21.10 -1.45 -2.48
N GLU A 103 -21.47 -2.73 -2.46
CA GLU A 103 -22.75 -3.22 -1.92
C GLU A 103 -22.84 -2.96 -0.41
N HIS A 104 -21.76 -3.18 0.33
CA HIS A 104 -21.71 -2.90 1.77
C HIS A 104 -21.86 -1.40 2.06
N VAL A 105 -21.10 -0.54 1.36
CA VAL A 105 -21.24 0.92 1.45
C VAL A 105 -22.68 1.37 1.16
N SER A 106 -23.28 0.83 0.10
CA SER A 106 -24.66 1.15 -0.28
C SER A 106 -25.67 0.71 0.78
N THR A 107 -25.45 -0.45 1.39
CA THR A 107 -26.30 -0.96 2.48
C THR A 107 -26.23 -0.08 3.72
N LEU A 108 -25.02 0.32 4.11
CA LEU A 108 -24.81 1.26 5.22
C LEU A 108 -25.44 2.63 4.94
N GLU A 109 -25.33 3.14 3.72
CA GLU A 109 -25.94 4.41 3.34
C GLU A 109 -27.47 4.35 3.43
N ARG A 110 -28.09 3.28 2.92
CA ARG A 110 -29.55 3.09 3.04
C ARG A 110 -30.00 3.01 4.50
N ALA A 111 -29.23 2.32 5.35
CA ALA A 111 -29.59 2.12 6.75
C ALA A 111 -29.41 3.39 7.61
N HIS A 112 -28.43 4.23 7.30
CA HIS A 112 -28.00 5.29 8.22
C HIS A 112 -28.03 6.71 7.63
N SER A 113 -28.24 6.84 6.32
CA SER A 113 -28.32 8.12 5.59
C SER A 113 -27.15 9.06 5.91
N PHE A 114 -25.91 8.59 5.75
CA PHE A 114 -24.73 9.39 6.10
C PHE A 114 -24.60 10.65 5.26
N THR A 115 -24.97 10.59 3.97
CA THR A 115 -24.97 11.76 3.08
C THR A 115 -25.91 12.87 3.56
N ARG A 116 -27.10 12.51 4.07
CA ARG A 116 -28.04 13.47 4.68
C ARG A 116 -27.49 14.12 5.94
N LYS A 117 -26.49 13.50 6.57
CA LYS A 117 -25.79 14.01 7.76
C LYS A 117 -24.50 14.77 7.40
N GLY A 118 -24.27 15.06 6.12
CA GLY A 118 -23.07 15.77 5.65
C GLY A 118 -21.80 14.92 5.65
N LEU A 119 -21.93 13.59 5.74
CA LEU A 119 -20.82 12.64 5.66
C LEU A 119 -20.74 12.01 4.27
N THR A 120 -19.64 11.33 3.98
CA THR A 120 -19.52 10.50 2.76
C THR A 120 -20.49 9.32 2.82
N ALA A 121 -20.88 8.80 1.64
CA ALA A 121 -21.74 7.62 1.56
C ALA A 121 -21.15 6.46 2.37
N GLY A 122 -21.97 5.83 3.22
CA GLY A 122 -21.52 4.75 4.12
C GLY A 122 -20.50 5.20 5.18
N ASN A 123 -20.31 6.51 5.38
CA ASN A 123 -19.23 7.09 6.19
C ASN A 123 -17.84 6.61 5.74
N GLU A 124 -17.67 6.43 4.42
CA GLU A 124 -16.43 5.97 3.82
C GLU A 124 -15.29 6.95 4.06
N VAL A 125 -14.20 6.46 4.63
CA VAL A 125 -13.01 7.26 4.93
C VAL A 125 -11.74 6.48 4.65
N ARG A 126 -10.71 7.17 4.12
CA ARG A 126 -9.38 6.57 3.96
C ARG A 126 -8.64 6.56 5.28
N ARG A 127 -8.01 5.43 5.61
CA ARG A 127 -7.23 5.21 6.84
C ARG A 127 -5.98 4.40 6.54
N PHE A 128 -5.00 4.47 7.43
CA PHE A 128 -3.77 3.71 7.38
C PHE A 128 -3.95 2.39 8.13
N HIS A 129 -3.52 1.29 7.51
CA HIS A 129 -3.37 -0.01 8.14
C HIS A 129 -1.90 -0.39 8.12
N GLY A 130 -1.36 -0.82 9.25
CA GLY A 130 -0.01 -1.35 9.35
C GLY A 130 -0.07 -2.84 9.65
N THR A 131 0.76 -3.60 8.95
CA THR A 131 0.90 -5.04 9.15
C THR A 131 2.29 -5.49 8.70
N THR A 132 2.70 -6.68 9.11
CA THR A 132 4.04 -7.17 8.86
C THR A 132 4.19 -7.68 7.42
N LEU A 133 5.37 -7.43 6.85
CA LEU A 133 5.85 -8.15 5.68
C LEU A 133 6.59 -9.41 6.15
N ARG A 134 6.34 -10.55 5.51
CA ARG A 134 7.06 -11.81 5.84
C ARG A 134 8.57 -11.62 5.55
N PRO A 135 9.50 -12.13 6.39
CA PRO A 135 10.93 -11.80 6.28
C PRO A 135 11.61 -12.12 4.94
N ASP A 136 11.19 -13.20 4.28
CA ASP A 136 11.69 -13.65 2.96
C ASP A 136 10.89 -13.04 1.77
N CYS A 137 9.86 -12.25 2.05
CA CYS A 137 9.04 -11.64 1.00
C CYS A 137 9.76 -10.42 0.39
N ARG A 138 9.98 -10.46 -0.92
CA ARG A 138 10.72 -9.40 -1.65
C ARG A 138 9.84 -8.27 -2.20
N PHE A 139 8.50 -8.40 -2.17
CA PHE A 139 7.55 -7.50 -2.85
C PHE A 139 7.80 -5.99 -2.65
N ALA A 140 8.01 -5.54 -1.40
CA ALA A 140 8.22 -4.12 -1.09
C ALA A 140 9.72 -3.72 -1.01
N VAL A 141 10.62 -4.70 -1.13
CA VAL A 141 12.07 -4.53 -0.96
C VAL A 141 12.73 -4.42 -2.34
N ASP A 142 12.47 -5.41 -3.19
CA ASP A 142 12.95 -5.50 -4.57
C ASP A 142 11.95 -4.88 -5.53
N VAL A 143 12.41 -3.94 -6.35
CA VAL A 143 11.58 -3.20 -7.32
C VAL A 143 10.94 -4.13 -8.36
N ARG A 144 11.55 -5.28 -8.66
CA ARG A 144 11.07 -6.23 -9.67
C ARG A 144 10.17 -7.32 -9.09
N ALA A 145 10.12 -7.46 -7.77
CA ALA A 145 9.34 -8.48 -7.11
C ALA A 145 7.89 -8.03 -6.92
N GLY A 146 6.94 -8.84 -7.36
CA GLY A 146 5.52 -8.68 -7.03
C GLY A 146 5.17 -9.29 -5.68
N PRO A 147 3.89 -9.24 -5.30
CA PRO A 147 3.39 -9.98 -4.13
C PRO A 147 3.78 -11.45 -4.20
N CYS A 148 4.22 -12.04 -3.08
CA CYS A 148 4.76 -13.40 -3.08
C CYS A 148 3.70 -14.52 -3.16
N GLY A 149 2.41 -14.18 -3.23
CA GLY A 149 1.28 -15.13 -3.27
C GLY A 149 1.06 -15.94 -1.97
N GLY A 150 2.04 -15.98 -1.07
CA GLY A 150 1.95 -16.68 0.21
C GLY A 150 0.83 -16.16 1.09
N ALA A 151 -0.11 -17.04 1.44
CA ALA A 151 -1.21 -16.70 2.32
C ALA A 151 -0.70 -16.21 3.67
N ASP A 152 0.37 -16.79 4.21
CA ASP A 152 1.02 -16.41 5.48
C ASP A 152 1.72 -15.03 5.46
N CYS A 153 1.89 -14.40 4.30
CA CYS A 153 2.43 -13.04 4.20
C CYS A 153 1.29 -12.00 4.30
N PRO A 154 1.13 -11.27 5.44
CA PRO A 154 -0.04 -10.43 5.67
C PRO A 154 -0.22 -9.32 4.63
N VAL A 155 0.86 -8.60 4.28
CA VAL A 155 0.82 -7.57 3.22
C VAL A 155 0.36 -8.18 1.90
N CYS A 156 0.95 -9.29 1.45
CA CYS A 156 0.61 -9.88 0.16
C CYS A 156 -0.81 -10.45 0.16
N ALA A 157 -1.24 -11.10 1.24
CA ALA A 157 -2.59 -11.63 1.38
C ALA A 157 -3.67 -10.52 1.31
N ILE A 158 -3.40 -9.35 1.90
CA ILE A 158 -4.30 -8.19 1.81
C ILE A 158 -4.27 -7.60 0.39
N CYS A 159 -3.09 -7.40 -0.19
CA CYS A 159 -2.95 -6.82 -1.53
C CYS A 159 -3.58 -7.69 -2.62
N CYS A 160 -3.46 -9.02 -2.53
CA CYS A 160 -3.99 -9.95 -3.54
C CYS A 160 -5.44 -10.35 -3.30
N GLY A 161 -6.02 -10.01 -2.15
CA GLY A 161 -7.34 -10.49 -1.76
C GLY A 161 -8.13 -9.45 -0.98
N ARG A 162 -8.46 -9.79 0.27
CA ARG A 162 -9.30 -9.01 1.17
C ARG A 162 -8.74 -9.02 2.59
N PHE A 163 -9.17 -8.07 3.41
CA PHE A 163 -8.94 -8.14 4.85
C PHE A 163 -9.60 -9.39 5.42
N ASN A 164 -8.86 -10.16 6.21
CA ASN A 164 -9.38 -11.34 6.90
C ASN A 164 -9.35 -11.12 8.41
N VAL A 165 -10.54 -10.93 9.00
CA VAL A 165 -10.71 -10.72 10.44
C VAL A 165 -10.26 -11.93 11.25
N SER A 166 -10.14 -13.12 10.64
CA SER A 166 -9.57 -14.29 11.32
C SER A 166 -8.16 -14.03 11.84
N ARG A 167 -7.41 -13.14 11.16
CA ARG A 167 -6.05 -12.71 11.48
C ARG A 167 -5.97 -11.54 12.46
N ALA A 168 -7.12 -11.02 12.90
CA ALA A 168 -7.13 -10.03 13.95
C ALA A 168 -6.54 -10.62 15.23
N GLY A 169 -5.59 -9.91 15.82
CA GLY A 169 -4.94 -10.32 17.06
C GLY A 169 -3.74 -11.25 16.90
N THR A 170 -3.34 -11.61 15.67
CA THR A 170 -2.18 -12.48 15.43
C THR A 170 -0.88 -11.71 15.19
N GLY A 171 -0.94 -10.38 15.15
CA GLY A 171 0.23 -9.51 14.98
C GLY A 171 1.04 -9.34 16.27
N ARG A 172 2.33 -9.01 16.15
CA ARG A 172 3.31 -8.88 17.25
C ARG A 172 2.77 -8.17 18.49
N LEU A 173 2.20 -6.97 18.31
CA LEU A 173 1.71 -6.16 19.43
C LEU A 173 0.50 -6.78 20.12
N ALA A 174 -0.36 -7.48 19.36
CA ALA A 174 -1.49 -8.18 19.94
C ALA A 174 -1.04 -9.42 20.72
N THR A 175 -0.06 -10.18 20.19
CA THR A 175 0.54 -11.31 20.90
C THR A 175 1.24 -10.85 22.19
N ALA A 176 2.02 -9.76 22.13
CA ALA A 176 2.67 -9.18 23.30
C ALA A 176 1.67 -8.69 24.37
N ALA A 177 0.46 -8.29 23.94
CA ALA A 177 -0.64 -7.94 24.83
C ALA A 177 -1.48 -9.16 25.28
N GLY A 178 -1.01 -10.39 25.06
CA GLY A 178 -1.74 -11.61 25.44
C GLY A 178 -3.06 -11.79 24.70
N GLY A 179 -3.15 -11.32 23.45
CA GLY A 179 -4.38 -11.35 22.65
C GLY A 179 -5.45 -10.34 23.07
N ARG A 180 -5.20 -9.51 24.09
CA ARG A 180 -6.13 -8.48 24.55
C ARG A 180 -6.09 -7.26 23.63
N LEU A 181 -7.02 -7.22 22.70
CA LEU A 181 -7.23 -6.09 21.81
C LEU A 181 -8.16 -5.06 22.46
N ARG A 182 -7.72 -3.79 22.51
CA ARG A 182 -8.41 -2.71 23.23
C ARG A 182 -9.88 -2.53 22.84
N TYR A 183 -10.20 -2.71 21.57
CA TYR A 183 -11.56 -2.54 21.02
C TYR A 183 -12.14 -3.88 20.52
N GLY A 184 -11.66 -5.00 21.07
CA GLY A 184 -12.05 -6.33 20.65
C GLY A 184 -11.37 -6.78 19.34
N ARG A 185 -11.78 -7.96 18.88
CA ARG A 185 -11.20 -8.62 17.70
C ARG A 185 -11.70 -7.97 16.41
N GLY A 186 -10.77 -7.38 15.66
CA GLY A 186 -11.06 -6.73 14.39
C GLY A 186 -9.80 -6.29 13.64
N ALA A 187 -9.97 -5.77 12.43
CA ALA A 187 -8.92 -5.08 11.70
C ALA A 187 -8.83 -3.62 12.19
N TYR A 188 -7.62 -3.18 12.55
CA TYR A 188 -7.39 -1.85 13.12
C TYR A 188 -6.88 -0.91 12.03
N PHE A 189 -7.45 0.30 12.02
CA PHE A 189 -7.12 1.36 11.08
C PHE A 189 -6.92 2.66 11.84
N SER A 190 -6.03 3.52 11.35
CA SER A 190 -5.69 4.80 12.00
C SER A 190 -5.81 5.96 11.03
N SER A 191 -6.17 7.14 11.51
CA SER A 191 -6.02 8.41 10.77
C SER A 191 -4.58 8.95 10.84
N VAL A 192 -3.74 8.38 11.71
CA VAL A 192 -2.34 8.75 11.95
C VAL A 192 -1.44 7.64 11.38
N SER A 193 -0.64 7.96 10.36
CA SER A 193 0.23 6.99 9.67
C SER A 193 1.34 6.48 10.58
N SER A 194 1.92 7.37 11.40
CA SER A 194 2.94 7.03 12.41
C SER A 194 2.43 6.10 13.52
N LYS A 195 1.10 5.96 13.68
CA LYS A 195 0.49 4.98 14.58
C LYS A 195 0.40 3.60 13.94
N SER A 196 -0.01 3.54 12.66
CA SER A 196 -0.07 2.29 11.92
C SER A 196 1.32 1.66 11.74
N ASP A 197 2.35 2.49 11.64
CA ASP A 197 3.76 2.08 11.62
C ASP A 197 4.16 1.15 12.79
N ASP A 198 3.57 1.30 13.99
CA ASP A 198 3.83 0.41 15.15
C ASP A 198 3.59 -1.07 14.84
N TYR A 199 2.71 -1.35 13.86
CA TYR A 199 2.27 -2.69 13.47
C TYR A 199 3.03 -3.23 12.25
N ALA A 200 3.89 -2.42 11.62
CA ALA A 200 4.62 -2.80 10.40
C ALA A 200 5.94 -3.57 10.68
N ALA A 201 6.49 -3.44 11.89
CA ALA A 201 7.75 -4.08 12.25
C ALA A 201 7.58 -5.62 12.42
N PRO A 202 8.52 -6.44 11.92
CA PRO A 202 8.50 -7.88 12.15
C PRO A 202 8.51 -8.20 13.66
N ALA A 203 7.96 -9.36 14.03
CA ALA A 203 8.17 -9.90 15.37
C ALA A 203 9.68 -9.99 15.61
N ALA A 204 10.18 -9.41 16.71
CA ALA A 204 11.58 -9.51 17.05
C ALA A 204 11.90 -11.00 17.27
N GLY A 205 12.56 -11.61 16.29
CA GLY A 205 13.39 -12.78 16.55
C GLY A 205 14.57 -12.31 17.42
N GLY A 206 14.94 -13.13 18.39
CA GLY A 206 16.08 -12.88 19.29
C GLY A 206 17.32 -12.42 18.54
N GLY A 207 18.10 -11.58 19.20
CA GLY A 207 19.12 -10.74 18.59
C GLY A 207 20.18 -11.46 17.76
N ALA A 208 20.73 -10.70 16.83
CA ALA A 208 22.14 -10.75 16.52
C ALA A 208 22.60 -9.29 16.43
N ALA A 209 23.42 -8.88 17.39
CA ALA A 209 24.21 -7.67 17.28
C ALA A 209 25.11 -7.81 16.04
N ALA A 210 25.08 -6.81 15.15
CA ALA A 210 26.09 -6.68 14.11
C ALA A 210 27.33 -6.06 14.77
N GLY A 211 28.37 -6.89 14.93
CA GLY A 211 29.76 -6.45 14.98
C GLY A 211 30.31 -6.27 13.57
#